data_AF-A0A7U9NB40-F1
#
_entry.id   AF-A0A7U9NB40-F1
#
_cell.length_a   1.000
_cell.length_b   1.000
_cell.length_c   1.000
_cell.angle_alpha   90.00
_cell.angle_beta   90.00
_cell.angle_gamma   90.00
#
_symmetry.space_group_name_H-M   'P 1'
#
loop_
_entity.id
_entity.type
_entity.pdbx_description
1 polymer ?
#
loop_
_entity_poly.entity_id
_entity_poly.type
_entity_poly.pdbx_seq_one_letter_code
_entity_poly.pdbx_strand_id
1 'polypeptide(L)'
;MFFNGAQPCDKEKNCYIDKKHKIKLSVLQKDKNIFLSTNLYDYVPRFDNKLISTAVMGVAFESEQRFEAPDGSELILLEIV
;
A
#
# COMPACT_ATOMS: atom_id res chain seq x y z
N MET A 1 -6.32 3.22 3.74
CA MET A 1 -7.51 3.80 3.08
C MET A 1 -8.47 2.68 2.74
N PHE A 2 -9.76 2.90 2.91
CA PHE A 2 -10.79 1.88 2.76
C PHE A 2 -11.95 2.45 1.95
N PHE A 3 -12.12 1.97 0.72
CA PHE A 3 -13.19 2.33 -0.21
C PHE A 3 -14.07 1.13 -0.52
N ASN A 4 -15.23 1.34 -1.16
CA ASN A 4 -16.09 0.28 -1.69
C ASN A 4 -16.48 -0.80 -0.66
N GLY A 5 -16.64 -0.41 0.62
CA GLY A 5 -17.04 -1.33 1.69
C GLY A 5 -15.89 -2.07 2.38
N ALA A 6 -14.63 -1.82 1.98
CA ALA A 6 -13.47 -2.29 2.74
C ALA A 6 -13.49 -1.71 4.18
N GLN A 7 -12.91 -2.44 5.12
CA GLN A 7 -12.89 -2.08 6.54
C GLN A 7 -11.47 -2.14 7.10
N PRO A 8 -11.10 -1.22 8.02
CA PRO A 8 -9.82 -1.27 8.73
C PRO A 8 -9.78 -2.42 9.73
N CYS A 9 -8.57 -2.76 10.17
CA CYS A 9 -8.38 -3.58 11.37
C CYS A 9 -8.84 -2.80 12.61
N ASP A 10 -9.44 -3.48 13.58
CA ASP A 10 -9.95 -2.88 14.82
C ASP A 10 -8.91 -2.07 15.60
N LYS A 11 -7.62 -2.43 15.48
CA LYS A 11 -6.50 -1.77 16.18
C LYS A 11 -5.81 -0.67 15.34
N GLU A 12 -6.25 -0.43 14.12
CA GLU A 12 -5.66 0.57 13.22
C GLU A 12 -6.06 1.99 13.62
N LYS A 13 -5.08 2.83 13.99
CA LYS A 13 -5.35 4.18 14.52
C LYS A 13 -5.53 5.25 13.43
N ASN A 14 -4.78 5.16 12.33
CA ASN A 14 -4.69 6.19 11.31
C ASN A 14 -5.34 5.74 9.99
N CYS A 15 -6.57 5.22 10.06
CA CYS A 15 -7.31 4.78 8.89
C CYS A 15 -8.15 5.91 8.28
N TYR A 16 -8.33 5.87 6.96
CA TYR A 16 -9.29 6.70 6.23
C TYR A 16 -10.33 5.79 5.59
N ILE A 17 -11.60 5.97 5.98
CA ILE A 17 -12.73 5.19 5.48
C ILE A 17 -13.61 6.10 4.64
N ASP A 18 -13.77 5.76 3.36
CA ASP A 18 -14.63 6.47 2.44
C ASP A 18 -15.86 5.63 2.09
N LYS A 19 -17.03 6.13 2.51
CA LYS A 19 -18.33 5.54 2.22
C LYS A 19 -19.12 6.32 1.16
N LYS A 20 -18.56 7.42 0.65
CA LYS A 20 -19.24 8.35 -0.26
C LYS A 20 -18.88 8.07 -1.70
N HIS A 21 -17.59 7.91 -1.97
CA HIS A 21 -17.06 7.77 -3.32
C HIS A 21 -16.95 6.29 -3.70
N LYS A 22 -17.37 5.98 -4.92
CA LYS A 22 -17.25 4.65 -5.50
C LYS A 22 -16.03 4.60 -6.41
N ILE A 23 -15.05 3.79 -6.03
CA ILE A 23 -13.85 3.55 -6.84
C ILE A 23 -14.16 2.54 -7.94
N LYS A 24 -13.79 2.85 -9.17
CA LYS A 24 -13.79 1.94 -10.31
C LYS A 24 -12.38 1.42 -10.48
N LEU A 25 -12.22 0.12 -10.63
CA LEU A 25 -10.93 -0.53 -10.88
C LEU A 25 -11.12 -1.59 -11.94
N SER A 26 -10.37 -1.51 -13.04
CA SER A 26 -10.41 -2.49 -14.11
C SER A 26 -9.06 -2.60 -14.79
N VAL A 27 -8.78 -3.77 -15.35
CA VAL A 27 -7.66 -3.97 -16.25
C VAL A 27 -8.13 -3.72 -17.68
N LEU A 28 -7.41 -2.89 -18.42
CA LEU A 28 -7.64 -2.64 -19.84
C LEU A 28 -6.50 -3.25 -20.63
N GLN A 29 -6.83 -4.07 -21.62
CA GLN A 29 -5.86 -4.53 -22.61
C GLN A 29 -6.01 -3.69 -23.88
N LYS A 30 -4.92 -3.08 -24.35
CA LYS A 30 -4.86 -2.38 -25.65
C LYS A 30 -3.62 -2.87 -26.38
N ASP A 31 -3.84 -3.51 -27.53
CA ASP A 31 -2.80 -4.20 -28.29
C ASP A 31 -2.04 -5.22 -27.43
N LYS A 32 -0.72 -5.02 -27.26
CA LYS A 32 0.17 -5.83 -26.41
C LYS A 32 0.34 -5.27 -24.99
N ASN A 33 -0.32 -4.16 -24.67
CA ASN A 33 -0.14 -3.44 -23.43
C ASN A 33 -1.30 -3.69 -22.46
N ILE A 34 -0.98 -3.73 -21.16
CA ILE A 34 -1.94 -3.89 -20.07
C ILE A 34 -1.91 -2.60 -19.23
N PHE A 35 -3.09 -2.06 -18.96
CA PHE A 35 -3.25 -0.83 -18.19
C PHE A 35 -4.16 -1.06 -17.00
N LEU A 36 -3.84 -0.41 -15.88
CA LEU A 36 -4.76 -0.26 -14.78
C LEU A 36 -5.61 1.00 -15.03
N SER A 37 -6.93 0.85 -15.06
CA SER A 37 -7.87 1.97 -15.16
C SER A 37 -8.59 2.14 -13.83
N THR A 38 -8.46 3.35 -13.26
CA THR A 38 -9.06 3.69 -11.97
C THR A 38 -9.36 5.18 -11.85
N ASN A 39 -10.37 5.52 -11.05
CA ASN A 39 -10.65 6.90 -10.60
C ASN A 39 -10.17 7.15 -9.17
N LEU A 40 -9.37 6.25 -8.58
CA LEU A 40 -8.90 6.35 -7.19
C LEU A 40 -8.22 7.69 -6.90
N TYR A 41 -7.38 8.17 -7.81
CA TYR A 41 -6.56 9.38 -7.63
C TYR A 41 -7.37 10.66 -7.39
N ASP A 42 -8.63 10.73 -7.84
CA ASP A 42 -9.52 11.86 -7.57
C ASP A 42 -9.91 11.97 -6.09
N TYR A 43 -9.80 10.86 -5.34
CA TYR A 43 -10.30 10.72 -3.98
C TYR A 43 -9.22 10.33 -2.96
N VAL A 44 -7.95 10.28 -3.37
CA VAL A 44 -6.84 10.00 -2.45
C VAL A 44 -6.67 11.21 -1.51
N PRO A 45 -6.87 11.07 -0.20
CA PRO A 45 -6.59 12.15 0.74
C PRO A 45 -5.08 12.27 0.96
N ARG A 46 -4.66 13.44 1.45
CA ARG A 46 -3.26 13.66 1.84
C ARG A 46 -2.94 12.84 3.09
N PHE A 47 -1.82 12.13 3.05
CA PHE A 47 -1.26 11.42 4.21
C PHE A 47 0.19 11.78 4.41
N ASP A 48 0.58 11.88 5.67
CA ASP A 48 1.98 11.81 6.08
C ASP A 48 2.32 10.35 6.39
N ASN A 49 2.61 9.60 5.34
CA ASN A 49 3.06 8.22 5.46
C ASN A 49 4.56 8.18 5.78
N LYS A 50 4.96 7.27 6.67
CA LYS A 50 6.38 7.00 6.91
C LYS A 50 6.95 6.18 5.75
N LEU A 51 8.19 6.47 5.36
CA LEU A 51 8.96 5.60 4.48
C LEU A 51 9.14 4.23 5.16
N ILE A 52 8.77 3.16 4.48
CA ILE A 52 8.90 1.81 5.01
C ILE A 52 10.35 1.34 4.81
N SER A 53 10.95 0.88 5.91
CA SER A 53 12.30 0.33 5.95
C SER A 53 12.38 -0.83 6.94
N THR A 54 13.52 -1.52 6.97
CA THR A 54 13.83 -2.55 7.98
C THR A 54 13.54 -2.08 9.41
N ALA A 55 13.91 -0.84 9.73
CA ALA A 55 13.70 -0.26 11.06
C ALA A 55 12.22 -0.06 11.40
N VAL A 56 11.36 0.21 10.40
CA VAL A 56 9.92 0.42 10.59
C VAL A 56 9.18 -0.90 10.75
N MET A 57 9.60 -1.96 10.05
CA MET A 57 8.91 -3.25 10.04
C MET A 57 9.24 -4.15 11.24
N GLY A 58 10.37 -3.95 11.90
CA GLY A 58 10.78 -4.76 13.06
C GLY A 58 11.26 -6.15 12.67
N VAL A 59 10.94 -7.17 13.47
CA VAL A 59 11.35 -8.56 13.28
C VAL A 59 10.15 -9.49 13.17
N ALA A 60 10.29 -10.53 12.35
CA ALA A 60 9.30 -11.60 12.26
C ALA A 60 9.28 -12.42 13.56
N PHE A 61 8.08 -12.79 14.03
CA PHE A 61 7.91 -13.39 15.35
C PHE A 61 8.52 -14.80 15.50
N GLU A 62 8.45 -15.64 14.47
CA GLU A 62 8.89 -17.04 14.58
C GLU A 62 10.37 -17.26 14.21
N SER A 63 10.87 -16.55 13.21
CA SER A 63 12.26 -16.69 12.74
C SER A 63 13.23 -15.71 13.39
N GLU A 64 12.70 -14.69 14.08
CA GLU A 64 13.44 -13.55 14.64
C GLU A 64 14.23 -12.77 13.58
N GLN A 65 13.95 -12.98 12.29
CA GLN A 65 14.64 -12.33 11.17
C GLN A 65 14.09 -10.92 10.92
N ARG A 66 14.98 -10.04 10.47
CA ARG A 66 14.64 -8.69 9.98
C ARG A 66 14.18 -8.76 8.51
N PHE A 67 13.49 -7.71 8.08
CA PHE A 67 13.15 -7.50 6.67
C PHE A 67 14.30 -6.78 5.97
N GLU A 68 15.14 -7.51 5.23
CA GLU A 68 16.42 -7.02 4.69
C GLU A 68 16.49 -7.16 3.17
N ALA A 69 17.46 -6.49 2.55
CA ALA A 69 17.78 -6.66 1.14
C ALA A 69 18.44 -8.04 0.89
N PRO A 70 18.52 -8.51 -0.37
CA PRO A 70 19.10 -9.83 -0.68
C PRO A 70 20.54 -10.05 -0.19
N ASP A 71 21.31 -8.98 0.01
CA ASP A 71 22.69 -9.00 0.52
C ASP A 71 22.78 -8.82 2.05
N GLY A 72 21.63 -8.77 2.74
CA GLY A 72 21.54 -8.57 4.20
C GLY A 72 21.65 -7.10 4.65
N SER A 73 21.77 -6.15 3.72
CA SER A 73 21.77 -4.71 4.06
C SER A 73 20.36 -4.21 4.41
N GLU A 74 20.27 -2.99 4.96
CA GLU A 74 18.97 -2.38 5.28
C GLU A 74 18.11 -2.22 4.03
N LEU A 75 16.89 -2.73 4.09
CA LEU A 75 15.88 -2.51 3.07
C LEU A 75 15.26 -1.13 3.26
N ILE A 76 15.28 -0.31 2.21
CA ILE A 76 14.56 0.96 2.15
C ILE A 76 13.67 0.96 0.90
N LEU A 77 12.35 1.06 1.08
CA LEU A 77 11.39 1.02 -0.03
C LEU A 77 11.19 2.43 -0.65
N LEU A 78 12.21 2.90 -1.37
CA LEU A 78 12.23 4.24 -1.98
C LEU A 78 11.71 4.29 -3.43
N GLU A 79 11.87 3.21 -4.20
CA GLU A 79 11.52 3.22 -5.62
C GLU A 79 10.16 2.57 -5.89
N ILE A 80 9.30 3.34 -6.54
CA ILE A 80 8.17 2.83 -7.31
C ILE A 80 8.67 2.77 -8.75
N VAL A 81 9.05 1.57 -9.21
CA VAL A 81 9.40 1.32 -10.61
C VAL A 81 8.16 1.40 -11.48
#